data_AF-A0AA88YJ58-F1
#
_entry.id   AF-A0AA88YJ58-F1
#
_cell.length_a   1.000
_cell.length_b   1.000
_cell.length_c   1.000
_cell.angle_alpha   90.00
_cell.angle_beta   90.00
_cell.angle_gamma   90.00
#
_symmetry.space_group_name_H-M   'P 1'
#
loop_
_entity.id
_entity.type
_entity.pdbx_description
1 polymer ?
#
loop_
_entity_poly.entity_id
_entity_poly.type
_entity_poly.pdbx_seq_one_letter_code
_entity_poly.pdbx_strand_id
1 'polypeptide(L)'
;MANKFELNPEDFDLSIETTMSDYPKCFIPDKLKTPTGPKAKTLEFECIDAHMYENPANMVAFRVPANIIYLWIKALHILYYEHYGSDSNLNIHCYDDPKKWQVDGHKAICIETMNKSKSLLYKTTFFITTGTLQAQGAKHDVFARKDFPCLLTLVNAISEHNTNLLGSSENESTNENVDSE
;
A
#
# COMPACT_ATOMS: atom_id res chain seq x y z
N MET A 1 -25.06 -0.65 15.19
CA MET A 1 -24.04 0.29 14.66
C MET A 1 -22.95 -0.55 14.05
N ALA A 2 -22.77 -0.52 12.73
CA ALA A 2 -21.67 -1.22 12.08
C ALA A 2 -20.35 -0.66 12.62
N ASN A 3 -19.38 -1.53 12.89
CA ASN A 3 -18.08 -1.13 13.38
C ASN A 3 -17.39 -0.38 12.23
N LYS A 4 -17.21 0.94 12.34
CA LYS A 4 -16.68 1.78 11.24
C LYS A 4 -15.23 1.48 10.83
N PHE A 5 -14.60 0.50 11.48
CA PHE A 5 -13.27 -0.02 11.17
C PHE A 5 -13.33 -1.42 10.54
N GLU A 6 -14.53 -1.98 10.35
CA GLU A 6 -14.74 -3.22 9.59
C GLU A 6 -14.72 -2.85 8.11
N LEU A 7 -13.61 -3.15 7.47
CA LEU A 7 -13.45 -3.05 6.03
C LEU A 7 -13.79 -4.41 5.42
N ASN A 8 -14.74 -4.45 4.48
CA ASN A 8 -15.01 -5.62 3.67
C ASN A 8 -14.34 -5.44 2.29
N PRO A 9 -13.31 -6.22 1.93
CA PRO A 9 -12.65 -6.09 0.63
C PRO A 9 -13.58 -6.23 -0.57
N GLU A 10 -14.70 -6.96 -0.44
CA GLU A 10 -15.69 -7.16 -1.52
C GLU A 10 -16.40 -5.87 -1.95
N ASP A 11 -16.39 -4.83 -1.11
CA ASP A 11 -17.03 -3.54 -1.42
C ASP A 11 -16.17 -2.66 -2.35
N PHE A 12 -14.93 -3.09 -2.66
CA PHE A 12 -13.95 -2.28 -3.39
C PHE A 12 -13.51 -2.96 -4.68
N ASP A 13 -13.11 -2.14 -5.66
CA ASP A 13 -12.41 -2.66 -6.84
C ASP A 13 -11.01 -3.15 -6.43
N LEU A 14 -10.79 -4.46 -6.51
CA LEU A 14 -9.52 -5.11 -6.16
C LEU A 14 -8.58 -5.25 -7.36
N SER A 15 -8.96 -4.78 -8.56
CA SER A 15 -8.09 -4.79 -9.72
C SER A 15 -6.90 -3.85 -9.53
N ILE A 16 -5.71 -4.31 -9.95
CA ILE A 16 -4.50 -3.49 -9.96
C ILE A 16 -4.31 -2.72 -11.27
N GLU A 17 -5.18 -2.86 -12.26
CA GLU A 17 -5.02 -2.24 -13.58
C GLU A 17 -4.84 -0.72 -13.51
N THR A 18 -5.73 -0.04 -12.79
CA THR A 18 -5.66 1.42 -12.59
C THR A 18 -4.38 1.79 -11.84
N THR A 19 -4.00 1.02 -10.82
CA THR A 19 -2.75 1.23 -10.08
C THR A 19 -1.53 1.07 -10.99
N MET A 20 -1.51 0.08 -11.88
CA MET A 20 -0.41 -0.12 -12.83
C MET A 20 -0.38 0.96 -13.91
N SER A 21 -1.52 1.56 -14.26
CA SER A 21 -1.59 2.68 -15.19
C SER A 21 -1.03 3.97 -14.56
N ASP A 22 -1.41 4.26 -13.32
CA ASP A 22 -0.93 5.44 -12.59
C ASP A 22 0.51 5.27 -12.08
N TYR A 23 0.91 4.04 -11.74
CA TYR A 23 2.27 3.67 -11.33
C TYR A 23 2.85 2.61 -12.29
N PRO A 24 3.28 2.96 -13.51
CA PRO A 24 3.84 1.98 -14.44
C PRO A 24 5.05 1.21 -13.90
N LYS A 25 5.29 0.01 -14.46
CA LYS A 25 6.43 -0.87 -14.08
C LYS A 25 7.79 -0.21 -14.16
N CYS A 26 8.00 0.74 -15.07
CA CYS A 26 9.24 1.51 -15.13
C CYS A 26 9.50 2.39 -13.89
N PHE A 27 8.49 2.62 -13.04
CA PHE A 27 8.63 3.36 -11.80
C PHE A 27 8.91 2.48 -10.58
N ILE A 28 8.57 1.19 -10.62
CA ILE A 28 8.90 0.26 -9.55
C ILE A 28 10.30 -0.31 -9.80
N PRO A 29 11.22 -0.23 -8.84
CA PRO A 29 12.56 -0.75 -9.06
C PRO A 29 12.53 -2.29 -9.16
N ASP A 30 13.30 -2.85 -10.09
CA ASP A 30 13.48 -4.31 -10.20
C ASP A 30 14.10 -4.91 -8.93
N LYS A 31 14.91 -4.12 -8.21
CA LYS A 31 15.52 -4.48 -6.92
C LYS A 31 15.38 -3.34 -5.93
N LEU A 32 14.91 -3.66 -4.73
CA LEU A 32 14.84 -2.71 -3.64
C LEU A 32 16.24 -2.25 -3.22
N LYS A 33 16.39 -0.94 -3.04
CA LYS A 33 17.59 -0.37 -2.43
C LYS A 33 17.65 -0.78 -0.96
N THR A 34 18.82 -1.20 -0.50
CA THR A 34 19.07 -1.38 0.93
C THR A 34 18.93 -0.01 1.62
N PRO A 35 18.22 0.09 2.75
CA PRO A 35 18.25 1.30 3.55
C PRO A 35 19.69 1.64 3.93
N THR A 36 20.22 2.77 3.47
CA THR A 36 21.60 3.22 3.74
C THR A 36 21.62 4.48 4.58
N GLY A 37 22.50 4.54 5.58
CA GLY A 37 22.74 5.71 6.42
C GLY A 37 22.83 5.37 7.91
N PRO A 38 23.36 6.26 8.75
CA PRO A 38 23.60 5.98 10.18
C PRO A 38 22.33 5.77 11.01
N LYS A 39 21.15 6.10 10.45
CA LYS A 39 19.83 5.88 11.07
C LYS A 39 19.02 4.78 10.38
N ALA A 40 19.55 4.17 9.32
CA ALA A 40 18.88 3.10 8.63
C ALA A 40 18.95 1.83 9.49
N LYS A 41 17.80 1.25 9.79
CA LYS A 41 17.69 0.05 10.60
C LYS A 41 17.09 -1.08 9.75
N THR A 42 17.45 -2.32 10.04
CA THR A 42 17.01 -3.51 9.29
C THR A 42 15.63 -3.97 9.77
N LEU A 43 14.62 -3.77 8.95
CA LEU A 43 13.23 -4.13 9.21
C LEU A 43 12.90 -5.51 8.64
N GLU A 44 12.06 -6.26 9.33
CA GLU A 44 11.42 -7.45 8.78
C GLU A 44 10.34 -7.09 7.76
N PHE A 45 10.11 -8.00 6.82
CA PHE A 45 9.03 -7.83 5.87
C PHE A 45 7.70 -8.13 6.56
N GLU A 46 6.70 -7.27 6.33
CA GLU A 46 5.31 -7.47 6.77
C GLU A 46 5.14 -7.72 8.28
N CYS A 47 6.12 -7.30 9.08
CA CYS A 47 6.10 -7.30 10.54
C CYS A 47 6.42 -5.89 11.02
N ILE A 48 5.48 -5.26 11.74
CA ILE A 48 5.68 -3.93 12.30
C ILE A 48 6.66 -4.00 13.46
N ASP A 49 7.68 -3.15 13.41
CA ASP A 49 8.57 -2.91 14.55
C ASP A 49 8.35 -1.48 15.10
N ALA A 50 7.70 -1.40 16.26
CA ALA A 50 7.50 -0.15 17.00
C ALA A 50 8.75 0.27 17.79
N HIS A 51 9.51 -0.70 18.30
CA HIS A 51 10.71 -0.47 19.11
C HIS A 51 11.88 0.05 18.29
N MET A 52 11.83 -0.18 16.98
CA MET A 52 12.85 0.26 16.06
C MET A 52 13.10 1.76 16.08
N TYR A 53 12.11 2.59 16.42
CA TYR A 53 12.25 4.06 16.32
C TYR A 53 11.74 4.81 17.55
N GLU A 54 11.71 4.16 18.71
CA GLU A 54 11.25 4.77 19.96
C GLU A 54 12.11 5.97 20.44
N ASN A 55 11.41 6.93 21.04
CA ASN A 55 11.88 8.10 21.82
C ASN A 55 12.46 9.36 21.12
N PRO A 56 12.72 9.40 19.81
CA PRO A 56 12.69 10.70 19.13
C PRO A 56 11.80 10.76 17.88
N ALA A 57 11.44 9.61 17.28
CA ALA A 57 10.74 9.61 15.99
C ALA A 57 9.22 9.39 16.10
N ASN A 58 8.72 8.74 17.15
CA ASN A 58 7.30 8.35 17.30
C ASN A 58 6.79 7.67 16.02
N MET A 59 7.39 6.53 15.68
CA MET A 59 7.27 5.92 14.37
C MET A 59 7.22 4.40 14.46
N VAL A 60 6.38 3.80 13.62
CA VAL A 60 6.37 2.37 13.32
C VAL A 60 6.72 2.17 11.86
N ALA A 61 7.37 1.06 11.53
CA ALA A 61 7.70 0.74 10.14
C ALA A 61 7.77 -0.77 9.90
N PHE A 62 7.70 -1.16 8.64
CA PHE A 62 7.95 -2.52 8.14
C PHE A 62 8.45 -2.45 6.69
N ARG A 63 8.86 -3.59 6.14
CA ARG A 63 9.22 -3.70 4.73
C ARG A 63 8.21 -4.47 3.90
N VAL A 64 8.13 -4.07 2.64
CA VAL A 64 7.33 -4.68 1.58
C VAL A 64 8.29 -5.27 0.55
N PRO A 65 8.16 -6.56 0.20
CA PRO A 65 8.92 -7.18 -0.87
C PRO A 65 8.66 -6.55 -2.24
N ALA A 66 9.65 -6.55 -3.12
CA ALA A 66 9.57 -5.89 -4.43
C ALA A 66 8.39 -6.41 -5.29
N ASN A 67 8.13 -7.71 -5.24
CA ASN A 67 7.14 -8.41 -6.07
C ASN A 67 5.69 -8.08 -5.71
N ILE A 68 5.42 -7.45 -4.56
CA ILE A 68 4.06 -7.13 -4.11
C ILE A 68 3.84 -5.64 -3.83
N ILE A 69 4.76 -4.76 -4.26
CA ILE A 69 4.64 -3.31 -4.07
C ILE A 69 3.29 -2.78 -4.59
N TYR A 70 2.84 -3.25 -5.76
CA TYR A 70 1.57 -2.81 -6.34
C TYR A 70 0.36 -3.12 -5.47
N LEU A 71 0.37 -4.28 -4.81
CA LEU A 71 -0.71 -4.68 -3.91
C LEU A 71 -0.79 -3.70 -2.75
N TRP A 72 0.36 -3.32 -2.19
CA TRP A 72 0.45 -2.33 -1.11
C TRP A 72 0.06 -0.93 -1.57
N ILE A 73 0.43 -0.49 -2.79
CA ILE A 73 -0.03 0.79 -3.35
C ILE A 73 -1.56 0.80 -3.48
N LYS A 74 -2.17 -0.27 -4.02
CA LYS A 74 -3.62 -0.38 -4.16
C LYS A 74 -4.32 -0.45 -2.80
N ALA A 75 -3.78 -1.20 -1.83
CA ALA A 75 -4.32 -1.24 -0.48
C ALA A 75 -4.30 0.12 0.22
N LEU A 76 -3.21 0.90 0.07
CA LEU A 76 -3.14 2.28 0.55
C LEU A 76 -4.18 3.17 -0.15
N HIS A 77 -4.39 2.98 -1.45
CA HIS A 77 -5.41 3.71 -2.20
C HIS A 77 -6.81 3.43 -1.63
N ILE A 78 -7.20 2.16 -1.53
CA ILE A 78 -8.50 1.75 -1.01
C ILE A 78 -8.69 2.28 0.43
N LEU A 79 -7.74 2.04 1.32
CA LEU A 79 -7.92 2.41 2.72
C LEU A 79 -8.01 3.93 2.92
N TYR A 80 -7.10 4.70 2.32
CA TYR A 80 -7.01 6.13 2.62
C TYR A 80 -7.88 7.02 1.73
N TYR A 81 -8.06 6.67 0.45
CA TYR A 81 -8.80 7.52 -0.48
C TYR A 81 -10.28 7.12 -0.57
N GLU A 82 -10.55 5.82 -0.68
CA GLU A 82 -11.92 5.33 -0.88
C GLU A 82 -12.63 5.19 0.48
N HIS A 83 -12.02 4.46 1.41
CA HIS A 83 -12.62 4.19 2.71
C HIS A 83 -12.53 5.41 3.64
N TYR A 84 -11.34 5.81 4.09
CA TYR A 84 -11.18 6.95 5.01
C TYR A 84 -11.47 8.30 4.36
N GLY A 85 -11.30 8.45 3.05
CA GLY A 85 -11.67 9.68 2.33
C GLY A 85 -13.18 9.96 2.38
N SER A 86 -14.00 8.94 2.63
CA SER A 86 -15.44 9.07 2.85
C SER A 86 -15.83 9.34 4.32
N ASP A 87 -14.90 9.22 5.28
CA ASP A 87 -15.19 9.46 6.70
C ASP A 87 -15.14 10.95 7.06
N SER A 88 -16.32 11.51 7.34
CA SER A 88 -16.51 12.89 7.83
C SER A 88 -15.70 13.30 9.09
N ASN A 89 -15.09 12.35 9.81
CA ASN A 89 -14.28 12.61 11.01
C ASN A 89 -12.78 12.71 10.72
N LEU A 90 -12.35 12.29 9.53
CA LEU A 90 -10.96 12.32 9.11
C LEU A 90 -10.79 13.34 7.97
N ASN A 91 -9.59 13.90 7.89
CA ASN A 91 -9.13 14.62 6.72
C ASN A 91 -7.89 13.90 6.21
N ILE A 92 -7.94 13.43 4.96
CA ILE A 92 -6.83 12.73 4.32
C ILE A 92 -6.17 13.69 3.33
N HIS A 93 -4.86 13.89 3.45
CA HIS A 93 -4.06 14.67 2.51
C HIS A 93 -2.97 13.81 1.90
N CYS A 94 -2.93 13.80 0.58
CA CYS A 94 -1.94 13.04 -0.19
C CYS A 94 -1.12 14.01 -1.03
N TYR A 95 0.19 13.88 -0.93
CA TYR A 95 1.11 14.86 -1.51
C TYR A 95 1.68 14.44 -2.86
N ASP A 96 1.70 13.14 -3.13
CA ASP A 96 2.44 12.58 -4.24
C ASP A 96 1.56 12.35 -5.46
N ASP A 97 2.10 12.74 -6.61
CA ASP A 97 1.52 12.52 -7.92
C ASP A 97 2.46 11.59 -8.72
N PRO A 98 2.11 10.31 -8.86
CA PRO A 98 2.94 9.30 -9.51
C PRO A 98 3.29 9.67 -10.96
N LYS A 99 2.40 10.42 -11.63
CA LYS A 99 2.59 10.85 -13.03
C LYS A 99 3.74 11.85 -13.19
N LYS A 100 4.21 12.44 -12.08
CA LYS A 100 5.34 13.38 -12.04
C LYS A 100 6.65 12.72 -11.59
N TRP A 101 6.64 11.42 -11.28
CA TRP A 101 7.85 10.74 -10.83
C TRP A 101 8.84 10.55 -11.98
N GLN A 102 10.10 10.87 -11.73
CA GLN A 102 11.19 10.51 -12.62
C GLN A 102 11.70 9.11 -12.28
N VAL A 103 12.17 8.37 -13.30
CA VAL A 103 12.62 6.97 -13.16
C VAL A 103 13.71 6.82 -12.08
N ASP A 104 14.61 7.78 -11.96
CA ASP A 104 15.73 7.73 -11.01
C ASP A 104 15.50 8.49 -9.70
N GLY A 105 14.30 9.03 -9.49
CA GLY A 105 13.95 9.86 -8.35
C GLY A 105 13.67 9.10 -7.05
N HIS A 106 13.68 9.83 -5.94
CA HIS A 106 13.12 9.37 -4.67
C HIS A 106 11.60 9.29 -4.79
N LYS A 107 11.09 8.08 -5.00
CA LYS A 107 9.66 7.77 -5.15
C LYS A 107 9.07 7.39 -3.80
N ALA A 108 8.14 8.20 -3.30
CA ALA A 108 7.43 7.93 -2.07
C ALA A 108 5.96 8.29 -2.21
N ILE A 109 5.09 7.57 -1.51
CA ILE A 109 3.68 7.94 -1.31
C ILE A 109 3.53 8.44 0.11
N CYS A 110 3.08 9.67 0.28
CA CYS A 110 2.93 10.37 1.54
C CYS A 110 1.46 10.70 1.76
N ILE A 111 0.93 10.20 2.87
CA ILE A 111 -0.46 10.36 3.27
C ILE A 111 -0.46 10.92 4.69
N GLU A 112 -1.13 12.04 4.90
CA GLU A 112 -1.39 12.59 6.22
C GLU A 112 -2.83 12.31 6.63
N THR A 113 -2.96 11.60 7.76
CA THR A 113 -4.25 11.38 8.40
C THR A 113 -4.39 12.41 9.50
N MET A 114 -5.39 13.29 9.37
CA MET A 114 -5.74 14.26 10.39
C MET A 114 -7.14 14.00 10.92
N ASN A 115 -7.42 14.47 12.12
CA ASN A 115 -8.78 14.54 12.62
C ASN A 115 -9.55 15.70 11.97
N LYS A 116 -10.86 15.79 12.26
CA LYS A 116 -11.75 16.87 11.81
C LYS A 116 -11.24 18.27 12.17
N SER A 117 -10.51 18.41 13.28
CA SER A 117 -9.89 19.66 13.73
C SER A 117 -8.58 19.99 13.00
N LYS A 118 -8.21 19.23 11.96
CA LYS A 118 -6.97 19.36 11.18
C LYS A 118 -5.69 19.16 12.00
N SER A 119 -5.78 18.46 13.14
CA SER A 119 -4.59 18.00 13.86
C SER A 119 -4.09 16.71 13.23
N LEU A 120 -2.80 16.69 12.89
CA LEU A 120 -2.12 15.49 12.40
C LEU A 120 -2.17 14.38 13.45
N LEU A 121 -2.69 13.21 13.06
CA LEU A 121 -2.64 11.99 13.87
C LEU A 121 -1.32 11.28 13.58
N TYR A 122 -1.07 10.99 12.31
CA TYR A 122 0.17 10.43 11.79
C TYR A 122 0.30 10.69 10.29
N LYS A 123 1.53 10.63 9.81
CA LYS A 123 1.92 10.64 8.41
C LYS A 123 2.41 9.25 8.03
N THR A 124 1.74 8.63 7.07
CA THR A 124 2.16 7.38 6.43
C THR A 124 3.05 7.73 5.23
N THR A 125 4.22 7.10 5.12
CA THR A 125 5.15 7.27 4.01
C THR A 125 5.57 5.91 3.47
N PHE A 126 5.26 5.62 2.21
CA PHE A 126 5.70 4.43 1.52
C PHE A 126 6.86 4.75 0.56
N PHE A 127 8.08 4.39 0.94
CA PHE A 127 9.25 4.52 0.08
C PHE A 127 9.32 3.36 -0.91
N ILE A 128 8.83 3.59 -2.13
CA ILE A 128 8.79 2.58 -3.20
C ILE A 128 10.19 2.03 -3.50
N THR A 129 11.21 2.89 -3.42
CA THR A 129 12.59 2.49 -3.75
C THR A 129 13.22 1.50 -2.77
N THR A 130 12.82 1.51 -1.51
CA THR A 130 13.36 0.62 -0.45
C THR A 130 12.35 -0.43 0.01
N GLY A 131 11.09 -0.28 -0.40
CA GLY A 131 9.95 -1.05 0.09
C GLY A 131 9.61 -0.71 1.55
N THR A 132 9.99 0.46 2.06
CA THR A 132 9.75 0.80 3.47
C THR A 132 8.42 1.52 3.62
N LEU A 133 7.45 0.94 4.34
CA LEU A 133 6.26 1.64 4.78
C LEU A 133 6.44 2.04 6.24
N GLN A 134 6.25 3.32 6.53
CA GLN A 134 6.34 3.84 7.90
C GLN A 134 5.17 4.76 8.21
N ALA A 135 4.77 4.81 9.47
CA ALA A 135 3.82 5.78 10.00
C ALA A 135 4.46 6.55 11.16
N GLN A 136 4.46 7.87 11.07
CA GLN A 136 5.11 8.77 12.02
C GLN A 136 4.11 9.78 12.61
N GLY A 137 4.10 9.97 13.92
CA GLY A 137 3.30 11.00 14.58
C GLY A 137 2.85 10.64 15.99
N ALA A 138 2.10 11.54 16.63
CA ALA A 138 1.63 11.36 18.00
C ALA A 138 0.69 10.14 18.17
N LYS A 139 0.09 9.66 17.07
CA LYS A 139 -0.81 8.51 17.02
C LYS A 139 -0.33 7.42 16.06
N HIS A 140 0.98 7.27 15.87
CA HIS A 140 1.56 6.20 15.03
C HIS A 140 1.20 4.78 15.51
N ASP A 141 0.94 4.61 16.80
CA ASP A 141 0.46 3.35 17.39
C ASP A 141 -0.96 2.97 16.93
N VAL A 142 -1.77 3.95 16.50
CA VAL A 142 -3.07 3.70 15.88
C VAL A 142 -2.91 3.03 14.53
N PHE A 143 -1.93 3.46 13.74
CA PHE A 143 -1.60 2.81 12.47
C PHE A 143 -1.26 1.33 12.69
N ALA A 144 -0.37 1.03 13.65
CA ALA A 144 0.06 -0.35 13.90
C ALA A 144 -1.10 -1.26 14.34
N ARG A 145 -2.02 -0.75 15.16
CA ARG A 145 -3.12 -1.54 15.74
C ARG A 145 -4.37 -1.62 14.88
N LYS A 146 -4.54 -0.71 13.92
CA LYS A 146 -5.77 -0.59 13.12
C LYS A 146 -5.49 -0.65 11.62
N ASP A 147 -4.77 0.34 11.11
CA ASP A 147 -4.60 0.51 9.67
C ASP A 147 -3.76 -0.62 9.07
N PHE A 148 -2.68 -1.02 9.74
CA PHE A 148 -1.81 -2.07 9.22
C PHE A 148 -2.54 -3.42 9.06
N PRO A 149 -3.29 -3.94 10.04
CA PRO A 149 -4.13 -5.12 9.85
C PRO A 149 -5.12 -4.98 8.68
N CYS A 150 -5.74 -3.82 8.50
CA CYS A 150 -6.66 -3.56 7.39
C CYS A 150 -5.92 -3.59 6.04
N LEU A 151 -4.75 -2.94 5.96
CA LEU A 151 -3.91 -2.95 4.77
C LEU A 151 -3.45 -4.36 4.42
N LEU A 152 -3.03 -5.15 5.40
CA LEU A 152 -2.61 -6.54 5.18
C LEU A 152 -3.77 -7.40 4.66
N THR A 153 -4.98 -7.21 5.22
CA THR A 153 -6.21 -7.87 4.75
C THR A 153 -6.50 -7.51 3.29
N LEU A 154 -6.40 -6.22 2.94
CA LEU A 154 -6.56 -5.74 1.57
C LEU A 154 -5.50 -6.34 0.63
N VAL A 155 -4.22 -6.33 1.02
CA VAL A 155 -3.13 -6.88 0.21
C VAL A 155 -3.39 -8.34 -0.13
N ASN A 156 -3.82 -9.14 0.85
CA ASN A 156 -4.15 -10.55 0.63
C ASN A 156 -5.34 -10.70 -0.32
N ALA A 157 -6.43 -9.95 -0.11
CA ALA A 157 -7.61 -10.00 -0.97
C ALA A 157 -7.30 -9.57 -2.43
N ILE A 158 -6.50 -8.51 -2.61
CA ILE A 158 -6.03 -8.05 -3.92
C ILE A 158 -5.18 -9.14 -4.57
N SER A 159 -4.26 -9.76 -3.82
CA SER A 159 -3.40 -10.85 -4.33
C SER A 159 -4.23 -12.03 -4.85
N GLU A 160 -5.21 -12.48 -4.07
CA GLU A 160 -6.11 -13.58 -4.43
C GLU A 160 -6.94 -13.25 -5.68
N HIS A 161 -7.54 -12.06 -5.71
CA HIS A 161 -8.35 -11.59 -6.84
C HIS A 161 -7.55 -11.61 -8.15
N ASN A 162 -6.33 -11.05 -8.15
CA ASN A 162 -5.51 -10.93 -9.36
C ASN A 162 -4.85 -12.26 -9.77
N THR A 163 -4.63 -13.18 -8.83
CA THR A 163 -4.17 -14.55 -9.15
C THR A 163 -5.26 -15.35 -9.86
N ASN A 164 -6.51 -15.22 -9.41
CA ASN A 164 -7.65 -15.92 -10.01
C ASN A 164 -7.95 -15.42 -11.43
N LEU A 165 -7.74 -14.13 -11.71
CA LEU A 165 -7.88 -13.57 -13.06
C LEU A 165 -6.85 -14.13 -14.04
N LEU A 166 -5.58 -14.30 -13.61
CA LEU A 166 -4.53 -14.88 -14.43
C LEU A 166 -4.77 -16.39 -14.69
N GLY A 167 -5.19 -17.15 -13.66
CA GLY A 167 -5.52 -18.58 -13.81
C GLY A 167 -6.78 -18.86 -14.64
N SER A 168 -7.67 -17.88 -14.80
CA SER A 168 -8.87 -18.00 -15.65
C SER A 168 -8.54 -17.74 -17.14
N SER A 169 -7.48 -16.99 -17.43
CA SER A 169 -7.08 -16.64 -18.81
C SER A 169 -6.33 -17.75 -19.57
N GLU A 170 -5.76 -18.74 -18.87
CA GLU A 170 -5.04 -19.85 -19.50
C GLU A 170 -5.96 -20.98 -20.03
N ASN A 171 -7.26 -20.96 -19.73
CA ASN A 171 -8.20 -22.02 -20.12
C ASN A 171 -9.07 -21.70 -21.35
N GLU A 172 -8.91 -20.55 -22.01
CA GLU A 172 -9.72 -20.17 -23.19
C GLU A 172 -8.96 -20.27 -24.53
N SER A 173 -7.81 -20.95 -24.59
CA SER A 173 -7.02 -21.06 -25.84
C SER A 173 -6.72 -22.50 -26.30
N THR A 174 -7.67 -23.41 -26.11
CA THR A 174 -7.64 -24.75 -26.76
C THR A 174 -9.04 -25.23 -27.13
N ASN A 175 -9.60 -24.67 -28.20
CA ASN A 175 -10.37 -25.46 -29.18
C ASN A 175 -10.70 -24.58 -30.38
N GLU A 176 -9.90 -24.69 -31.42
CA GLU A 176 -10.40 -24.80 -32.80
C GLU A 176 -9.24 -25.11 -33.73
N ASN A 177 -9.08 -26.42 -33.98
CA ASN A 177 -8.41 -27.04 -35.12
C ASN A 177 -8.64 -28.55 -34.88
N VAL A 178 -9.22 -29.36 -35.76
CA VAL A 178 -9.07 -29.45 -37.21
C VAL A 178 -9.99 -30.61 -37.68
N ASP A 179 -10.42 -30.51 -38.94
CA ASP A 179 -10.91 -31.55 -39.87
C ASP A 179 -12.26 -32.25 -39.63
N SER A 180 -13.15 -32.05 -40.61
CA SER A 180 -14.03 -33.09 -41.11
C SER A 180 -14.12 -32.96 -42.64
N GLU A 181 -13.37 -33.87 -43.27
CA GLU A 181 -13.52 -34.52 -44.59
C GLU A 181 -13.86 -33.72 -45.86
#